data_AF-A0A931KGK1-F1
#
_entry.id   AF-A0A931KGK1-F1
#
_cell.length_a   1.000
_cell.length_b   1.000
_cell.length_c   1.000
_cell.angle_alpha   90.00
_cell.angle_beta   90.00
_cell.angle_gamma   90.00
#
_symmetry.space_group_name_H-M   'P 1'
#
loop_
_entity.id
_entity.type
_entity.pdbx_description
1 polymer ?
#
loop_
_entity_poly.entity_id
_entity_poly.type
_entity_poly.pdbx_seq_one_letter_code
_entity_poly.pdbx_strand_id
1 'polypeptide(L)'
;MFTASDRMPRKSNNDRSVVSGPIHFFRASDPMNRFDDVLAKFAKNRNSKGCTESEIVSLTPDDPEILPESYRKFLQVAGNGIDDFLTGSDFRVPDLEGTREAANELLENSGLPPLPRHAFVFVMHQGYQFYYFDNESVYYFQEGWGAVEKRFDSFEHFFYSVVSRIEDINRG
;
A
#
# COMPACT_ATOMS: atom_id res chain seq x y z
N MET A 1 19.67 47.83 31.28
CA MET A 1 19.74 46.42 30.83
C MET A 1 18.40 45.78 31.13
N PHE A 2 17.55 45.63 30.12
CA PHE A 2 16.23 45.02 30.24
C PHE A 2 16.37 43.51 30.04
N THR A 3 15.97 42.71 31.02
CA THR A 3 15.83 41.26 30.89
C THR A 3 14.37 40.95 30.54
N ALA A 4 14.19 40.24 29.43
CA ALA A 4 12.89 39.97 28.83
C ALA A 4 12.10 38.92 29.61
N SER A 5 10.85 39.30 29.87
CA SER A 5 9.64 38.56 30.23
C SER A 5 9.51 37.10 29.76
N ASP A 6 8.91 36.33 30.67
CA ASP A 6 7.82 35.37 30.45
C ASP A 6 7.95 34.31 29.35
N ARG A 7 8.28 33.09 29.78
CA ARG A 7 7.93 31.87 29.05
C ARG A 7 6.45 31.55 29.27
N MET A 8 5.62 31.87 28.29
CA MET A 8 4.33 31.20 28.11
C MET A 8 4.52 29.83 27.44
N PRO A 9 3.75 28.79 27.81
CA PRO A 9 3.75 27.53 27.08
C PRO A 9 3.00 27.71 25.76
N ARG A 10 3.63 27.38 24.63
CA ARG A 10 2.94 27.24 23.34
C ARG A 10 1.98 26.06 23.43
N LYS A 11 0.68 26.34 23.35
CA LYS A 11 -0.32 25.32 23.04
C LYS A 11 -0.03 24.81 21.62
N SER A 12 0.41 23.56 21.52
CA SER A 12 0.45 22.83 20.26
C SER A 12 -0.98 22.42 19.92
N ASN A 13 -1.64 23.21 19.07
CA ASN A 13 -2.79 22.74 18.32
C ASN A 13 -2.26 21.83 17.21
N ASN A 14 -2.13 20.54 17.52
CA ASN A 14 -2.06 19.51 16.49
C ASN A 14 -3.30 18.62 16.60
N ASP A 15 -4.45 19.25 16.32
CA ASP A 15 -5.68 18.54 16.02
C ASP A 15 -5.69 18.25 14.51
N ARG A 16 -4.97 17.19 14.15
CA ARG A 16 -5.30 16.35 13.01
C ARG A 16 -5.26 14.93 13.54
N SER A 17 -6.37 14.57 14.15
CA SER A 17 -6.82 13.19 14.28
C SER A 17 -6.69 12.50 12.93
N VAL A 18 -5.56 11.82 12.70
CA VAL A 18 -5.57 10.64 11.85
C VAL A 18 -6.38 9.64 12.66
N VAL A 19 -7.68 9.64 12.38
CA VAL A 19 -8.62 8.70 12.98
C VAL A 19 -8.11 7.32 12.59
N SER A 20 -7.42 6.68 13.54
CA SER A 20 -7.23 5.22 13.58
C SER A 20 -8.62 4.63 13.81
N GLY A 21 -9.45 4.74 12.77
CA GLY A 21 -10.80 4.21 12.76
C GLY A 21 -10.72 2.68 12.73
N PRO A 22 -11.72 1.99 13.27
CA PRO A 22 -11.81 0.55 13.11
C PRO A 22 -11.76 0.25 11.61
N ILE A 23 -10.76 -0.51 11.18
CA ILE A 23 -10.82 -1.20 9.90
C ILE A 23 -12.14 -1.97 9.99
N HIS A 24 -13.14 -1.56 9.21
CA HIS A 24 -14.31 -2.39 9.00
C HIS A 24 -13.79 -3.63 8.29
N PHE A 25 -13.39 -4.63 9.08
CA PHE A 25 -13.24 -5.99 8.62
C PHE A 25 -14.57 -6.28 7.96
N PHE A 26 -14.55 -6.44 6.63
CA PHE A 26 -15.57 -7.23 5.96
C PHE A 26 -15.68 -8.49 6.81
N ARG A 27 -16.79 -8.62 7.55
CA ARG A 27 -17.08 -9.86 8.25
C ARG A 27 -17.03 -10.93 7.18
N ALA A 28 -16.31 -12.01 7.45
CA ALA A 28 -16.18 -13.21 6.62
C ALA A 28 -17.53 -13.93 6.37
N SER A 29 -18.65 -13.22 6.42
CA SER A 29 -20.02 -13.70 6.34
C SER A 29 -20.77 -13.14 5.12
N ASP A 30 -20.15 -12.34 4.25
CA ASP A 30 -20.70 -12.10 2.92
C ASP A 30 -20.23 -13.25 2.00
N PRO A 31 -21.14 -14.11 1.51
CA PRO A 31 -20.76 -15.34 0.85
C PRO A 31 -20.06 -15.04 -0.48
N MET A 32 -18.73 -15.11 -0.45
CA MET A 32 -17.87 -15.51 -1.58
C MET A 32 -17.91 -14.59 -2.80
N ASN A 33 -17.69 -13.29 -2.62
CA ASN A 33 -17.16 -12.52 -3.74
C ASN A 33 -15.73 -13.02 -3.98
N ARG A 34 -15.54 -13.79 -5.07
CA ARG A 34 -14.21 -14.19 -5.48
C ARG A 34 -13.42 -12.92 -5.78
N PHE A 35 -12.13 -12.93 -5.48
CA PHE A 35 -11.25 -11.79 -5.76
C PHE A 35 -11.43 -11.26 -7.20
N ASP A 36 -11.55 -12.18 -8.16
CA ASP A 36 -11.81 -11.90 -9.57
C ASP A 36 -13.08 -11.07 -9.79
N ASP A 37 -14.17 -11.37 -9.08
CA ASP A 37 -15.46 -10.68 -9.21
C ASP A 37 -15.38 -9.26 -8.65
N VAL A 38 -14.72 -9.08 -7.49
CA VAL A 38 -14.52 -7.76 -6.88
C VAL A 38 -13.62 -6.90 -7.75
N LEU A 39 -12.52 -7.46 -8.23
CA LEU A 39 -11.58 -6.79 -9.12
C LEU A 39 -12.26 -6.37 -10.43
N ALA A 40 -13.00 -7.28 -11.08
CA ALA A 40 -13.73 -6.98 -12.29
C ALA A 40 -14.80 -5.89 -12.07
N LYS A 41 -15.54 -5.96 -10.95
CA LYS A 41 -16.52 -4.93 -10.58
C LYS A 41 -15.85 -3.57 -10.34
N PHE A 42 -14.72 -3.55 -9.65
CA PHE A 42 -13.97 -2.33 -9.36
C PHE A 42 -13.45 -1.69 -10.66
N ALA A 43 -12.94 -2.49 -11.60
CA ALA A 43 -12.41 -2.03 -12.88
C ALA A 43 -13.49 -1.59 -13.89
N LYS A 44 -14.69 -2.19 -13.86
CA LYS A 44 -15.73 -2.02 -14.90
C LYS A 44 -16.05 -0.56 -15.27
N ASN A 45 -16.01 0.35 -14.31
CA ASN A 45 -16.38 1.76 -14.51
C ASN A 45 -15.19 2.72 -14.34
N ARG A 46 -13.96 2.21 -14.44
CA ARG A 46 -12.73 2.97 -14.25
C ARG A 46 -11.83 2.83 -15.47
N ASN A 47 -10.98 3.82 -15.72
CA ASN A 47 -9.95 3.69 -16.74
C ASN A 47 -8.85 2.74 -16.24
N SER A 48 -9.07 1.44 -16.40
CA SER A 48 -8.13 0.38 -16.02
C SER A 48 -7.28 -0.04 -17.21
N LYS A 49 -5.98 -0.16 -17.00
CA LYS A 49 -5.01 -0.64 -17.98
C LYS A 49 -4.22 -1.79 -17.36
N GLY A 50 -4.36 -2.97 -17.96
CA GLY A 50 -3.65 -4.17 -17.55
C GLY A 50 -2.19 -4.23 -18.02
N CYS A 51 -1.44 -5.12 -17.40
CA CYS A 51 -0.13 -5.55 -17.85
C CYS A 51 -0.23 -6.85 -18.65
N THR A 52 0.66 -6.98 -19.62
CA THR A 52 0.98 -8.22 -20.31
C THR A 52 1.75 -9.17 -19.39
N GLU A 53 1.73 -10.47 -19.71
CA GLU A 53 2.52 -11.44 -18.96
C GLU A 53 4.02 -11.13 -18.98
N SER A 54 4.54 -10.61 -20.10
CA SER A 54 5.94 -10.16 -20.19
C SER A 54 6.27 -9.00 -19.25
N GLU A 55 5.37 -8.03 -19.10
CA GLU A 55 5.55 -6.94 -18.13
C GLU A 55 5.54 -7.49 -16.70
N ILE A 56 4.63 -8.42 -16.37
CA ILE A 56 4.55 -9.02 -15.04
C ILE A 56 5.79 -9.86 -14.71
N VAL A 57 6.26 -10.69 -15.65
CA VAL A 57 7.47 -11.51 -15.47
C VAL A 57 8.71 -10.62 -15.31
N SER A 58 8.75 -9.47 -15.98
CA SER A 58 9.89 -8.55 -15.87
C SER A 58 10.07 -7.92 -14.48
N LEU A 59 9.04 -7.93 -13.63
CA LEU A 59 9.13 -7.45 -12.24
C LEU A 59 10.00 -8.36 -11.37
N THR A 60 10.04 -9.66 -11.67
CA THR A 60 10.69 -10.69 -10.84
C THR A 60 11.29 -11.78 -11.72
N PRO A 61 12.26 -11.45 -12.61
CA PRO A 61 12.76 -12.38 -13.62
C PRO A 61 13.41 -13.62 -13.03
N ASP A 62 14.03 -13.49 -11.85
CA ASP A 62 14.76 -14.57 -11.19
C ASP A 62 13.85 -15.46 -10.31
N ASP A 63 12.69 -14.95 -9.90
CA ASP A 63 11.78 -15.65 -8.98
C ASP A 63 10.32 -15.17 -9.17
N PRO A 64 9.64 -15.64 -10.24
CA PRO A 64 8.25 -15.26 -10.49
C PRO A 64 7.31 -15.65 -9.33
N GLU A 65 7.61 -16.69 -8.56
CA GLU A 65 6.76 -17.16 -7.48
C GLU A 65 6.68 -16.17 -6.30
N ILE A 66 7.55 -15.14 -6.26
CA ILE A 66 7.47 -14.03 -5.30
C ILE A 66 6.15 -13.27 -5.39
N LEU A 67 5.54 -13.17 -6.57
CA LEU A 67 4.30 -12.43 -6.76
C LEU A 67 3.08 -13.31 -6.44
N PRO A 68 2.26 -12.99 -5.41
CA PRO A 68 1.04 -13.75 -5.11
C PRO A 68 0.10 -13.80 -6.32
N GLU A 69 -0.65 -14.89 -6.46
CA GLU A 69 -1.57 -15.10 -7.59
C GLU A 69 -2.58 -13.95 -7.72
N SER A 70 -3.13 -13.50 -6.59
CA SER A 70 -4.08 -12.37 -6.54
C SER A 70 -3.45 -11.06 -7.02
N TYR A 71 -2.18 -10.81 -6.70
CA TYR A 71 -1.48 -9.63 -7.20
C TYR A 71 -1.22 -9.73 -8.71
N ARG A 72 -0.84 -10.91 -9.23
CA ARG A 72 -0.70 -11.13 -10.68
C ARG A 72 -2.00 -10.84 -11.43
N LYS A 73 -3.13 -11.32 -10.91
CA LYS A 73 -4.46 -11.03 -11.47
C LYS A 73 -4.79 -9.54 -11.43
N PHE A 74 -4.46 -8.85 -10.34
CA PHE A 74 -4.57 -7.39 -10.28
C PHE A 74 -3.72 -6.71 -11.36
N LEU A 75 -2.46 -7.12 -11.53
CA LEU A 75 -1.59 -6.57 -12.56
C LEU A 75 -2.15 -6.77 -13.98
N GLN A 76 -2.72 -7.94 -14.27
CA GLN A 76 -3.37 -8.22 -15.56
C GLN A 76 -4.56 -7.30 -15.86
N VAL A 77 -5.23 -6.76 -14.83
CA VAL A 77 -6.39 -5.87 -14.99
C VAL A 77 -6.00 -4.39 -14.92
N ALA A 78 -5.10 -4.04 -14.01
CA ALA A 78 -4.87 -2.66 -13.53
C ALA A 78 -3.39 -2.31 -13.31
N GLY A 79 -2.45 -3.20 -13.64
CA GLY A 79 -1.02 -3.01 -13.34
C GLY A 79 -0.36 -1.83 -14.05
N ASN A 80 -0.94 -1.35 -15.16
CA ASN A 80 -0.52 -0.13 -15.86
C ASN A 80 -1.36 1.10 -15.47
N GLY A 81 -2.17 0.98 -14.41
CA GLY A 81 -2.99 2.05 -13.86
C GLY A 81 -4.48 1.70 -13.82
N ILE A 82 -5.16 2.23 -12.81
CA ILE A 82 -6.61 2.24 -12.67
C ILE A 82 -6.98 3.50 -11.87
N ASP A 83 -8.06 4.18 -12.28
CA ASP A 83 -8.52 5.39 -11.57
C ASP A 83 -8.88 5.10 -10.11
N ASP A 84 -8.81 6.13 -9.26
CA ASP A 84 -9.15 6.14 -7.82
C ASP A 84 -8.38 5.18 -6.92
N PHE A 85 -7.52 4.31 -7.46
CA PHE A 85 -6.75 3.37 -6.68
C PHE A 85 -5.45 4.01 -6.19
N LEU A 86 -5.28 4.07 -4.87
CA LEU A 86 -4.06 4.55 -4.19
C LEU A 86 -3.52 5.89 -4.73
N THR A 87 -4.42 6.85 -5.02
CA THR A 87 -4.04 8.17 -5.56
C THR A 87 -2.90 8.81 -4.77
N GLY A 88 -1.85 9.22 -5.48
CA GLY A 88 -0.64 9.78 -4.88
C GLY A 88 0.39 8.74 -4.43
N SER A 89 0.25 7.50 -4.88
CA SER A 89 1.21 6.41 -4.63
C SER A 89 1.68 5.81 -5.95
N ASP A 90 2.91 5.32 -5.93
CA ASP A 90 3.53 4.53 -6.99
C ASP A 90 3.09 3.07 -6.81
N PHE A 91 2.31 2.55 -7.75
CA PHE A 91 1.84 1.15 -7.74
C PHE A 91 1.78 0.52 -9.13
N ARG A 92 1.94 1.32 -10.19
CA ARG A 92 1.91 0.84 -11.57
C ARG A 92 3.26 0.20 -11.87
N VAL A 93 3.29 -0.81 -12.73
CA VAL A 93 4.52 -1.51 -13.10
C VAL A 93 5.68 -0.57 -13.48
N PRO A 94 5.49 0.48 -14.29
CA PRO A 94 6.56 1.43 -14.59
C PRO A 94 7.07 2.22 -13.39
N ASP A 95 6.23 2.40 -12.36
CA ASP A 95 6.54 3.19 -11.16
C ASP A 95 7.21 2.33 -10.07
N LEU A 96 7.25 0.99 -10.23
CA LEU A 96 7.82 0.07 -9.24
C LEU A 96 9.34 -0.06 -9.34
N GLU A 97 9.95 0.39 -10.43
CA GLU A 97 11.41 0.43 -10.58
C GLU A 97 12.03 1.29 -9.47
N GLY A 98 13.05 0.76 -8.78
CA GLY A 98 13.73 1.47 -7.69
C GLY A 98 13.00 1.47 -6.34
N THR A 99 11.76 0.96 -6.26
CA THR A 99 10.98 1.02 -5.01
C THR A 99 11.56 0.15 -3.89
N ARG A 100 12.23 -0.96 -4.23
CA ARG A 100 12.93 -1.82 -3.26
C ARG A 100 14.14 -1.09 -2.66
N GLU A 101 14.91 -0.41 -3.48
CA GLU A 101 16.06 0.39 -3.07
C GLU A 101 15.60 1.50 -2.13
N ALA A 102 14.61 2.29 -2.55
CA ALA A 102 14.02 3.36 -1.73
C ALA A 102 13.45 2.84 -0.39
N ALA A 103 12.78 1.68 -0.39
CA ALA A 103 12.29 1.08 0.85
C ALA A 103 13.43 0.66 1.80
N ASN A 104 14.53 0.11 1.29
CA ASN A 104 15.69 -0.22 2.11
C ASN A 104 16.38 1.02 2.68
N GLU A 105 16.48 2.11 1.91
CA GLU A 105 17.01 3.39 2.41
C GLU A 105 16.17 3.92 3.58
N LEU A 106 14.83 3.83 3.48
CA LEU A 106 13.93 4.23 4.56
C LEU A 106 14.11 3.38 5.83
N LEU A 107 14.28 2.06 5.66
CA LEU A 107 14.54 1.15 6.78
C LEU A 107 15.89 1.43 7.44
N GLU A 108 16.94 1.64 6.65
CA GLU A 108 18.27 1.98 7.14
C GLU A 108 18.27 3.29 7.92
N ASN A 109 17.65 4.35 7.38
CA ASN A 109 17.51 5.65 8.04
C ASN A 109 16.73 5.55 9.36
N SER A 110 15.89 4.53 9.50
CA SER A 110 15.11 4.24 10.70
C SER A 110 15.80 3.26 11.66
N GLY A 111 17.02 2.81 11.35
CA GLY A 111 17.77 1.85 12.16
C GLY A 111 17.17 0.43 12.14
N LEU A 112 16.42 0.09 11.09
CA LEU A 112 15.78 -1.21 10.90
C LEU A 112 16.59 -2.08 9.93
N PRO A 113 16.46 -3.42 10.02
CA PRO A 113 17.07 -4.31 9.05
C PRO A 113 16.48 -4.10 7.65
N PRO A 114 17.23 -4.42 6.58
CA PRO A 114 16.74 -4.35 5.21
C PRO A 114 15.60 -5.35 4.97
N LEU A 115 14.87 -5.15 3.87
CA LEU A 115 13.81 -6.03 3.43
C LEU A 115 14.30 -7.48 3.26
N PRO A 116 13.46 -8.49 3.60
CA PRO A 116 13.73 -9.89 3.28
C PRO A 116 14.06 -10.10 1.80
N ARG A 117 14.78 -11.19 1.52
CA ARG A 117 15.19 -11.54 0.14
C ARG A 117 13.99 -11.74 -0.78
N HIS A 118 12.91 -12.36 -0.29
CA HIS A 118 11.69 -12.65 -1.05
C HIS A 118 10.62 -11.58 -0.91
N ALA A 119 10.96 -10.42 -0.33
CA ALA A 119 10.05 -9.30 -0.25
C ALA A 119 9.94 -8.55 -1.58
N PHE A 120 8.73 -8.13 -1.95
CA PHE A 120 8.50 -7.29 -3.10
C PHE A 120 7.64 -6.08 -2.70
N VAL A 121 8.17 -4.88 -2.97
CA VAL A 121 7.50 -3.62 -2.70
C VAL A 121 6.53 -3.36 -3.84
N PHE A 122 5.24 -3.24 -3.53
CA PHE A 122 4.18 -3.07 -4.53
C PHE A 122 3.43 -1.74 -4.39
N VAL A 123 3.73 -0.96 -3.35
CA VAL A 123 3.26 0.43 -3.20
C VAL A 123 4.35 1.25 -2.53
N MET A 124 4.68 2.40 -3.10
CA MET A 124 5.40 3.48 -2.42
C MET A 124 4.49 4.71 -2.34
N HIS A 125 4.28 5.26 -1.15
CA HIS A 125 3.47 6.46 -0.94
C HIS A 125 4.37 7.63 -0.60
N GLN A 126 4.53 8.53 -1.57
CA GLN A 126 5.21 9.83 -1.43
C GLN A 126 6.63 9.75 -0.83
N GLY A 127 7.31 8.61 -0.96
CA GLY A 127 8.69 8.42 -0.53
C GLY A 127 8.92 8.24 0.98
N TYR A 128 7.87 8.02 1.78
CA TYR A 128 8.04 7.80 3.24
C TYR A 128 7.17 6.68 3.83
N GLN A 129 6.34 6.03 3.00
CA GLN A 129 5.59 4.84 3.39
C GLN A 129 5.62 3.82 2.26
N PHE A 130 5.65 2.54 2.59
CA PHE A 130 5.54 1.51 1.58
C PHE A 130 4.77 0.29 2.08
N TYR A 131 4.22 -0.45 1.13
CA TYR A 131 3.71 -1.79 1.33
C TYR A 131 4.55 -2.77 0.55
N TYR A 132 4.82 -3.91 1.18
CA TYR A 132 5.48 -5.02 0.53
C TYR A 132 4.80 -6.33 0.94
N PHE A 133 4.87 -7.34 0.08
CA PHE A 133 4.55 -8.70 0.50
C PHE A 133 5.82 -9.49 0.75
N ASP A 134 5.76 -10.39 1.74
CA ASP A 134 6.75 -11.43 2.00
C ASP A 134 5.98 -12.74 2.17
N ASN A 135 6.12 -13.61 1.16
CA ASN A 135 5.17 -14.68 0.85
C ASN A 135 3.76 -14.10 0.60
N GLU A 136 2.73 -14.65 1.25
CA GLU A 136 1.34 -14.17 1.07
C GLU A 136 1.03 -12.90 1.86
N SER A 137 1.73 -12.65 2.97
CA SER A 137 1.36 -11.59 3.91
C SER A 137 1.82 -10.21 3.45
N VAL A 138 1.00 -9.20 3.67
CA VAL A 138 1.30 -7.80 3.37
C VAL A 138 1.75 -7.08 4.63
N TYR A 139 2.91 -6.44 4.50
CA TYR A 139 3.54 -5.63 5.52
C TYR A 139 3.52 -4.15 5.13
N TYR A 140 3.63 -3.30 6.14
CA TYR A 140 3.63 -1.85 5.99
C TYR A 140 4.74 -1.22 6.81
N PHE A 141 5.30 -0.15 6.27
CA PHE A 141 6.20 0.74 6.99
C PHE A 141 5.83 2.20 6.73
N GLN A 142 6.02 3.04 7.74
CA GLN A 142 5.97 4.50 7.63
C GLN A 142 7.09 5.11 8.48
N GLU A 143 7.88 5.98 7.85
CA GLU A 143 8.96 6.69 8.54
C GLU A 143 8.43 7.47 9.75
N GLY A 144 9.14 7.36 10.88
CA GLY A 144 8.81 8.03 12.13
C GLY A 144 7.67 7.41 12.94
N TRP A 145 7.04 6.32 12.47
CA TRP A 145 5.87 5.70 13.13
C TRP A 145 6.17 4.35 13.80
N GLY A 146 7.39 3.82 13.67
CA GLY A 146 7.84 2.65 14.42
C GLY A 146 8.49 1.58 13.55
N ALA A 147 8.25 0.33 13.92
CA ALA A 147 8.74 -0.84 13.19
C ALA A 147 7.83 -1.20 12.01
N VAL A 148 8.31 -2.12 11.18
CA VAL A 148 7.49 -2.75 10.14
C VAL A 148 6.35 -3.55 10.79
N GLU A 149 5.15 -3.45 10.22
CA GLU A 149 3.95 -4.10 10.72
C GLU A 149 3.38 -5.06 9.68
N LYS A 150 3.07 -6.31 10.07
CA LYS A 150 2.17 -7.15 9.27
C LYS A 150 0.77 -6.56 9.35
N ARG A 151 0.20 -6.14 8.21
CA ARG A 151 -1.12 -5.46 8.17
C ARG A 151 -2.21 -6.31 7.54
N PHE A 152 -1.88 -7.19 6.60
CA PHE A 152 -2.85 -8.11 5.99
C PHE A 152 -2.26 -9.50 5.78
N ASP A 153 -3.11 -10.52 5.74
CA ASP A 153 -2.70 -11.90 5.48
C ASP A 153 -2.49 -12.21 3.99
N SER A 154 -3.05 -11.39 3.10
CA SER A 154 -2.99 -11.56 1.65
C SER A 154 -3.10 -10.21 0.91
N PHE A 155 -2.66 -10.18 -0.36
CA PHE A 155 -2.93 -9.04 -1.25
C PHE A 155 -4.44 -8.84 -1.47
N GLU A 156 -5.25 -9.90 -1.47
CA GLU A 156 -6.71 -9.78 -1.57
C GLU A 156 -7.29 -8.97 -0.41
N HIS A 157 -6.87 -9.27 0.82
CA HIS A 157 -7.30 -8.54 2.01
C HIS A 157 -6.89 -7.07 1.96
N PHE A 158 -5.66 -6.79 1.49
CA PHE A 158 -5.22 -5.43 1.22
C PHE A 158 -6.13 -4.74 0.20
N PHE A 159 -6.38 -5.37 -0.95
CA PHE A 159 -7.20 -4.80 -2.03
C PHE A 159 -8.63 -4.49 -1.56
N TYR A 160 -9.27 -5.41 -0.83
CA TYR A 160 -10.61 -5.19 -0.28
C TYR A 160 -10.64 -3.99 0.68
N SER A 161 -9.60 -3.82 1.50
CA SER A 161 -9.50 -2.67 2.41
C SER A 161 -9.44 -1.34 1.65
N VAL A 162 -8.71 -1.29 0.53
CA VAL A 162 -8.61 -0.10 -0.33
C VAL A 162 -9.95 0.17 -1.01
N VAL A 163 -10.56 -0.84 -1.61
CA VAL A 163 -11.86 -0.71 -2.31
C VAL A 163 -12.96 -0.26 -1.35
N SER A 164 -13.05 -0.87 -0.16
CA SER A 164 -14.03 -0.47 0.86
C SER A 164 -13.89 1.00 1.21
N ARG A 165 -12.66 1.48 1.42
CA ARG A 165 -12.40 2.87 1.76
C ARG A 165 -12.80 3.84 0.65
N ILE A 166 -12.56 3.48 -0.62
CA ILE A 166 -13.00 4.28 -1.78
C ILE A 166 -14.52 4.33 -1.84
N GLU A 167 -15.21 3.21 -1.65
CA GLU A 167 -16.68 3.16 -1.65
C GLU A 167 -17.28 3.99 -0.50
N ASP A 168 -16.67 3.97 0.68
CA ASP A 168 -17.11 4.78 1.82
C ASP A 168 -16.93 6.28 1.57
N ILE A 169 -15.80 6.70 0.97
CA ILE A 169 -15.57 8.09 0.56
C ILE A 169 -16.63 8.56 -0.44
N ASN A 170 -16.99 7.72 -1.40
CA ASN A 170 -17.99 8.05 -2.44
C ASN A 170 -19.43 8.07 -1.93
N ARG A 171 -19.70 7.56 -0.73
CA ARG A 171 -21.02 7.58 -0.07
C ARG A 171 -21.21 8.78 0.87
N GLY A 172 -20.14 9.53 1.16
CA GLY A 172 -20.18 10.79 1.92
C GLY A 172 -20.56 11.98 1.06
#